data_AF-A0A7K2MRM3-F1
#
_entry.id   AF-A0A7K2MRM3-F1
#
_cell.length_a   1.000
_cell.length_b   1.000
_cell.length_c   1.000
_cell.angle_alpha   90.00
_cell.angle_beta   90.00
_cell.angle_gamma   90.00
#
_symmetry.space_group_name_H-M   'P 1'
#
loop_
_entity.id
_entity.type
_entity.pdbx_description
1 polymer ?
#
loop_
_entity_poly.entity_id
_entity_poly.type
_entity_poly.pdbx_seq_one_letter_code
_entity_poly.pdbx_strand_id
1 'polypeptide(L)'
;MTESTAARKPRRSAGSKAAGTTGTKAAGTTAGKAGTGKRTTRTTSTTRTAAKKGSEPELVQLLTPEGERVEDAAHAEYASYVADITPDELRGLYRDMVLTRRFDAEATALQRQGELGLWASLLGQEAAQIGSGRATREDDYVFPTYREHGVAWCRGVDPTNLLGMFRGVNNGGWDPNGNNFHLYTIVIGSQALHATGYAMGVAKDGADSGVIAYFGDGASSQGDVSEAFNFAAVYNAPVVFFCQNNQWAISESNEKQTRVPLYQRAQGFGFPGVRVDGNDVLASLAVTRWALDRARRGEGPALIEAFTYRMGAHTTSDDPSRYRHDDERAAWEAKDPILRLRRFLESAHHADEGFFAELEAESETLGKRVREVVRAMPDPDRFAIFENVYADGHALVDEERAQFAAYQASFAEAEGV
;
A
#
# COMPACT_ATOMS: atom_id res chain seq x y z
N MET A 1 24.77 37.02 -6.67
CA MET A 1 25.15 37.51 -8.01
C MET A 1 24.33 36.72 -9.03
N THR A 2 23.75 37.44 -10.01
CA THR A 2 23.12 37.00 -11.27
C THR A 2 21.95 36.01 -11.15
N GLU A 3 20.69 36.46 -11.12
CA GLU A 3 19.78 36.82 -12.24
C GLU A 3 19.53 35.72 -13.29
N SER A 4 18.25 35.38 -13.44
CA SER A 4 17.48 35.02 -14.65
C SER A 4 16.38 34.06 -14.20
N THR A 5 15.09 34.34 -14.34
CA THR A 5 14.38 34.14 -15.61
C THR A 5 13.10 34.96 -15.72
N ALA A 6 12.81 35.35 -16.95
CA ALA A 6 11.75 36.25 -17.39
C ALA A 6 10.32 35.76 -17.10
N ALA A 7 9.47 36.73 -16.71
CA ALA A 7 8.03 36.59 -16.54
C ALA A 7 7.32 36.23 -17.86
N ARG A 8 6.51 35.17 -17.84
CA ARG A 8 5.65 34.75 -18.96
C ARG A 8 4.22 35.23 -18.70
N LYS A 9 3.71 36.14 -19.54
CA LYS A 9 2.33 36.67 -19.48
C LYS A 9 1.27 35.58 -19.76
N PRO A 10 0.15 35.55 -19.01
CA PRO A 10 -0.95 34.64 -19.30
C PRO A 10 -1.82 35.14 -20.47
N ARG A 11 -2.16 34.21 -21.38
CA ARG A 11 -3.13 34.40 -22.47
C ARG A 11 -4.55 34.32 -21.90
N ARG A 12 -5.34 35.38 -22.11
CA ARG A 12 -6.78 35.44 -21.85
C ARG A 12 -7.53 34.41 -22.70
N SER A 13 -8.34 33.55 -22.09
CA SER A 13 -9.42 32.84 -22.79
C SER A 13 -10.74 33.60 -22.59
N ALA A 14 -11.48 33.75 -23.69
CA ALA A 14 -12.75 34.43 -23.75
C ALA A 14 -13.87 33.56 -23.18
N GLY A 15 -14.79 34.18 -22.45
CA GLY A 15 -15.96 33.54 -21.88
C GLY A 15 -17.05 33.20 -22.90
N SER A 16 -17.93 32.29 -22.50
CA SER A 16 -19.24 32.08 -23.10
C SER A 16 -20.26 31.86 -21.97
N LYS A 17 -21.28 32.72 -21.94
CA LYS A 17 -22.48 32.64 -21.09
C LYS A 17 -23.60 31.92 -21.83
N ALA A 18 -24.37 31.09 -21.11
CA ALA A 18 -25.83 30.92 -21.25
C ALA A 18 -26.32 30.12 -20.01
N ALA A 19 -27.10 30.70 -19.08
CA ALA A 19 -28.58 30.69 -19.05
C ALA A 19 -29.15 29.26 -19.14
N GLY A 20 -29.85 28.67 -18.16
CA GLY A 20 -30.67 29.20 -17.08
C GLY A 20 -32.14 28.86 -17.37
N THR A 21 -32.68 27.80 -16.76
CA THR A 21 -34.14 27.60 -16.63
C THR A 21 -34.50 26.76 -15.42
N THR A 22 -35.48 27.28 -14.69
CA THR A 22 -36.11 26.86 -13.44
C THR A 22 -37.30 25.91 -13.62
N GLY A 23 -37.64 25.20 -12.54
CA GLY A 23 -38.97 24.60 -12.28
C GLY A 23 -38.83 23.16 -11.74
N THR A 24 -39.53 22.65 -10.74
CA THR A 24 -40.49 23.15 -9.73
C THR A 24 -40.72 21.97 -8.76
N LYS A 25 -41.02 22.25 -7.48
CA LYS A 25 -41.35 21.26 -6.44
C LYS A 25 -42.70 20.55 -6.69
N ALA A 26 -42.84 19.31 -6.21
CA ALA A 26 -44.06 18.85 -5.54
C ALA A 26 -43.77 17.69 -4.57
N ALA A 27 -44.23 17.83 -3.34
CA ALA A 27 -44.26 16.81 -2.29
C ALA A 27 -45.57 16.01 -2.35
N GLY A 28 -45.56 14.77 -1.86
CA GLY A 28 -46.75 13.93 -1.72
C GLY A 28 -46.54 12.79 -0.73
N THR A 29 -46.92 13.04 0.52
CA THR A 29 -47.13 12.05 1.60
C THR A 29 -48.27 11.08 1.26
N THR A 30 -48.19 9.82 1.71
CA THR A 30 -49.15 9.23 2.69
C THR A 30 -48.87 7.75 2.99
N ALA A 31 -49.14 7.41 4.24
CA ALA A 31 -48.99 6.10 4.87
C ALA A 31 -50.13 5.12 4.55
N GLY A 32 -49.86 3.82 4.63
CA GLY A 32 -50.83 2.76 4.42
C GLY A 32 -50.55 1.48 5.21
N LYS A 33 -51.10 1.45 6.44
CA LYS A 33 -51.67 0.31 7.20
C LYS A 33 -50.93 -1.02 7.34
N ALA A 34 -50.70 -1.35 8.61
CA ALA A 34 -50.41 -2.67 9.16
C ALA A 34 -51.55 -3.68 8.90
N GLY A 35 -51.15 -4.91 8.56
CA GLY A 35 -51.99 -6.10 8.51
C GLY A 35 -51.32 -7.25 9.25
N THR A 36 -51.92 -7.66 10.37
CA THR A 36 -51.51 -8.75 11.24
C THR A 36 -51.81 -10.12 10.59
N GLY A 37 -50.78 -10.89 10.27
CA GLY A 37 -50.88 -12.26 9.76
C GLY A 37 -50.19 -13.26 10.71
N LYS A 38 -51.00 -14.04 11.44
CA LYS A 38 -50.59 -15.19 12.26
C LYS A 38 -49.84 -16.20 11.37
N ARG A 39 -48.56 -16.48 11.65
CA ARG A 39 -47.80 -17.53 10.96
C ARG A 39 -47.48 -18.66 11.93
N THR A 40 -48.07 -19.80 11.64
CA THR A 40 -47.88 -21.10 12.29
C THR A 40 -46.43 -21.57 12.14
N THR A 41 -45.81 -21.92 13.26
CA THR A 41 -44.48 -22.52 13.34
C THR A 41 -44.55 -23.99 12.92
N ARG A 42 -44.00 -24.31 11.75
CA ARG A 42 -43.73 -25.68 11.32
C ARG A 42 -42.23 -25.91 11.40
N THR A 43 -41.81 -26.66 12.41
CA THR A 43 -40.42 -27.04 12.68
C THR A 43 -39.99 -28.07 11.64
N THR A 44 -39.25 -27.65 10.61
CA THR A 44 -38.52 -28.56 9.73
C THR A 44 -37.09 -28.67 10.24
N SER A 45 -36.78 -29.82 10.82
CA SER A 45 -35.44 -30.31 11.07
C SER A 45 -34.67 -30.37 9.74
N THR A 46 -33.81 -29.38 9.49
CA THR A 46 -32.77 -29.47 8.47
C THR A 46 -31.49 -29.94 9.15
N THR A 47 -31.16 -31.19 8.91
CA THR A 47 -29.87 -31.81 9.17
C THR A 47 -28.77 -30.91 8.59
N ARG A 48 -28.03 -30.24 9.47
CA ARG A 48 -26.82 -29.48 9.11
C ARG A 48 -25.78 -30.48 8.64
N THR A 49 -25.62 -30.61 7.34
CA THR A 49 -24.47 -31.29 6.73
C THR A 49 -23.22 -30.62 7.27
N ALA A 50 -22.36 -31.41 7.93
CA ALA A 50 -21.10 -30.95 8.48
C ALA A 50 -20.29 -30.25 7.37
N ALA A 51 -19.86 -29.01 7.65
CA ALA A 51 -18.91 -28.29 6.81
C ALA A 51 -17.67 -29.17 6.66
N LYS A 52 -17.32 -29.51 5.41
CA LYS A 52 -16.02 -30.09 5.08
C LYS A 52 -14.94 -29.20 5.69
N LYS A 53 -13.95 -29.80 6.38
CA LYS A 53 -12.65 -29.15 6.66
C LYS A 53 -12.22 -28.42 5.38
N GLY A 54 -12.04 -27.10 5.48
CA GLY A 54 -11.84 -26.22 4.33
C GLY A 54 -10.63 -26.67 3.51
N SER A 55 -10.80 -26.76 2.19
CA SER A 55 -9.67 -26.84 1.27
C SER A 55 -8.80 -25.60 1.44
N GLU A 56 -7.49 -25.75 1.33
CA GLU A 56 -6.57 -24.62 1.30
C GLU A 56 -6.98 -23.62 0.18
N PRO A 57 -6.76 -22.31 0.39
CA PRO A 57 -7.11 -21.32 -0.61
C PRO A 57 -6.34 -21.60 -1.92
N GLU A 58 -7.05 -21.55 -3.05
CA GLU A 58 -6.42 -21.59 -4.37
C GLU A 58 -5.62 -20.29 -4.56
N LEU A 59 -4.29 -20.42 -4.61
CA LEU A 59 -3.35 -19.32 -4.78
C LEU A 59 -2.10 -19.80 -5.52
N VAL A 60 -1.38 -18.88 -6.16
CA VAL A 60 -0.07 -19.16 -6.76
C VAL A 60 0.97 -19.25 -5.64
N GLN A 61 1.70 -20.37 -5.59
CA GLN A 61 2.81 -20.60 -4.67
C GLN A 61 3.96 -21.27 -5.43
N LEU A 62 5.19 -20.77 -5.22
CA LEU A 62 6.43 -21.27 -5.81
C LEU A 62 7.42 -21.80 -4.76
N LEU A 63 7.22 -21.44 -3.49
CA LEU A 63 7.90 -21.95 -2.30
C LEU A 63 6.87 -22.29 -1.22
N THR A 64 6.89 -23.53 -0.73
CA THR A 64 6.11 -23.94 0.45
C THR A 64 6.59 -23.19 1.70
N PRO A 65 5.82 -23.16 2.81
CA PRO A 65 6.28 -22.59 4.09
C PRO A 65 7.60 -23.20 4.62
N GLU A 66 7.90 -24.44 4.25
CA GLU A 66 9.12 -25.16 4.58
C GLU A 66 10.31 -24.76 3.68
N GLY A 67 10.08 -23.93 2.66
CA GLY A 67 11.13 -23.47 1.74
C GLY A 67 11.40 -24.44 0.59
N GLU A 68 10.47 -25.36 0.30
CA GLU A 68 10.60 -26.30 -0.81
C GLU A 68 9.99 -25.73 -2.09
N ARG A 69 10.61 -26.00 -3.25
CA ARG A 69 10.08 -25.57 -4.55
C ARG A 69 8.79 -26.29 -4.90
N VAL A 70 7.83 -25.54 -5.42
CA VAL A 70 6.57 -26.09 -5.94
C VAL A 70 6.66 -26.21 -7.46
N GLU A 71 6.66 -27.45 -7.97
CA GLU A 71 6.77 -27.77 -9.41
C GLU A 71 5.44 -28.25 -10.01
N ASP A 72 4.33 -27.62 -9.63
CA ASP A 72 3.00 -27.96 -10.17
C ASP A 72 2.76 -27.28 -11.53
N ALA A 73 2.17 -28.02 -12.48
CA ALA A 73 1.70 -27.49 -13.75
C ALA A 73 0.71 -26.32 -13.58
N ALA A 74 -0.04 -26.27 -12.47
CA ALA A 74 -0.95 -25.17 -12.13
C ALA A 74 -0.22 -23.82 -11.91
N HIS A 75 1.08 -23.84 -11.63
CA HIS A 75 1.90 -22.64 -11.39
C HIS A 75 2.96 -22.40 -12.47
N ALA A 76 3.07 -23.29 -13.46
CA ALA A 76 4.12 -23.26 -14.47
C ALA A 76 4.17 -21.95 -15.28
N GLU A 77 3.01 -21.33 -15.56
CA GLU A 77 2.95 -20.03 -16.22
C GLU A 77 3.74 -18.97 -15.43
N TYR A 78 3.49 -18.85 -14.12
CA TYR A 78 4.14 -17.87 -13.26
C TYR A 78 5.58 -18.25 -12.93
N ALA A 79 5.88 -19.54 -12.78
CA ALA A 79 7.24 -20.01 -12.53
C ALA A 79 8.23 -19.55 -13.61
N SER A 80 7.78 -19.43 -14.86
CA SER A 80 8.60 -18.92 -15.96
C SER A 80 9.08 -17.47 -15.78
N TYR A 81 8.34 -16.64 -15.04
CA TYR A 81 8.69 -15.23 -14.76
C TYR A 81 9.78 -15.07 -13.69
N VAL A 82 10.21 -16.16 -13.05
CA VAL A 82 11.33 -16.18 -12.10
C VAL A 82 12.33 -17.29 -12.44
N ALA A 83 12.28 -17.84 -13.65
CA ALA A 83 13.24 -18.84 -14.10
C ALA A 83 14.66 -18.26 -14.30
N ASP A 84 14.75 -16.94 -14.46
CA ASP A 84 15.97 -16.15 -14.57
C ASP A 84 16.61 -15.81 -13.22
N ILE A 85 15.93 -16.08 -12.09
CA ILE A 85 16.40 -15.63 -10.78
C ILE A 85 17.69 -16.36 -10.35
N THR A 86 18.71 -15.56 -10.06
CA THR A 86 20.03 -16.04 -9.64
C THR A 86 20.11 -16.21 -8.11
N PRO A 87 21.10 -16.98 -7.61
CA PRO A 87 21.39 -17.04 -6.18
C PRO A 87 21.69 -15.67 -5.55
N ASP A 88 22.33 -14.76 -6.28
CA ASP A 88 22.57 -13.39 -5.83
C ASP A 88 21.28 -12.60 -5.65
N GLU A 89 20.35 -12.70 -6.60
CA GLU A 89 19.04 -12.05 -6.50
C GLU A 89 18.20 -12.65 -5.36
N LEU A 90 18.27 -13.96 -5.14
CA LEU A 90 17.63 -14.62 -3.99
C LEU A 90 18.18 -14.09 -2.66
N ARG A 91 19.50 -13.95 -2.53
CA ARG A 91 20.14 -13.31 -1.37
C ARG A 91 19.71 -11.84 -1.24
N GLY A 92 19.56 -11.13 -2.35
CA GLY A 92 19.05 -9.76 -2.39
C GLY A 92 17.62 -9.64 -1.83
N LEU A 93 16.70 -10.48 -2.30
CA LEU A 93 15.32 -10.54 -1.80
C LEU A 93 15.28 -10.84 -0.30
N TYR A 94 16.10 -11.78 0.16
CA TYR A 94 16.21 -12.11 1.57
C TYR A 94 16.71 -10.92 2.40
N ARG A 95 17.81 -10.31 1.96
CA ARG A 95 18.41 -9.13 2.60
C ARG A 95 17.40 -8.00 2.73
N ASP A 96 16.65 -7.68 1.67
CA ASP A 96 15.67 -6.59 1.73
C ASP A 96 14.55 -6.87 2.72
N MET A 97 14.04 -8.11 2.78
CA MET A 97 13.00 -8.47 3.76
C MET A 97 13.52 -8.33 5.19
N VAL A 98 14.75 -8.78 5.47
CA VAL A 98 15.38 -8.68 6.80
C VAL A 98 15.58 -7.23 7.22
N LEU A 99 16.18 -6.41 6.35
CA LEU A 99 16.44 -5.01 6.65
C LEU A 99 15.14 -4.20 6.82
N THR A 100 14.14 -4.47 5.99
CA THR A 100 12.81 -3.85 6.09
C THR A 100 12.13 -4.23 7.41
N ARG A 101 12.20 -5.49 7.83
CA ARG A 101 11.66 -5.92 9.12
C ARG A 101 12.40 -5.31 10.30
N ARG A 102 13.73 -5.19 10.22
CA ARG A 102 14.53 -4.54 11.27
C ARG A 102 14.17 -3.07 11.42
N PHE A 103 14.00 -2.37 10.31
CA PHE A 103 13.50 -1.00 10.27
C PHE A 103 12.10 -0.89 10.90
N ASP A 104 11.17 -1.77 10.52
CA ASP A 104 9.80 -1.80 11.05
C ASP A 104 9.76 -2.00 12.58
N ALA A 105 10.60 -2.90 13.08
CA ALA A 105 10.76 -3.15 14.51
C ALA A 105 11.34 -1.94 15.25
N GLU A 106 12.33 -1.25 14.67
CA GLU A 106 12.92 -0.05 15.26
C GLU A 106 11.91 1.11 15.30
N ALA A 107 11.15 1.32 14.23
CA ALA A 107 10.11 2.35 14.17
C ALA A 107 9.00 2.08 15.21
N THR A 108 8.59 0.82 15.38
CA THR A 108 7.67 0.42 16.46
C THR A 108 8.24 0.73 17.85
N ALA A 109 9.52 0.45 18.08
CA ALA A 109 10.19 0.74 19.36
C ALA A 109 10.31 2.24 19.62
N LEU A 110 10.60 3.05 18.60
CA LEU A 110 10.68 4.51 18.67
C LEU A 110 9.32 5.13 18.98
N GLN A 111 8.25 4.64 18.36
CA GLN A 111 6.90 5.08 18.70
C GLN A 111 6.57 4.82 20.18
N ARG A 112 6.92 3.64 20.71
CA ARG A 112 6.72 3.32 22.14
C ARG A 112 7.56 4.18 23.09
N GLN A 113 8.65 4.75 22.60
CA GLN A 113 9.48 5.72 23.34
C GLN A 113 8.96 7.15 23.23
N GLY A 114 7.89 7.40 22.47
CA GLY A 114 7.33 8.73 22.24
C GLY A 114 8.04 9.53 21.14
N GLU A 115 8.94 8.90 20.37
CA GLU A 115 9.69 9.56 19.29
C GLU A 115 8.90 9.67 17.99
N LEU A 116 7.83 8.88 17.85
CA LEU A 116 6.88 8.93 16.73
C LEU A 116 5.46 9.05 17.31
N GLY A 117 4.55 9.74 16.62
CA GLY A 117 3.15 9.81 17.01
C GLY A 117 2.39 8.51 16.73
N LEU A 118 2.67 7.89 15.58
CA LEU A 118 1.99 6.70 15.08
C LEU A 118 2.98 5.83 14.30
N TRP A 119 2.78 4.52 14.22
CA TRP A 119 3.47 3.68 13.24
C TRP A 119 2.58 2.55 12.74
N ALA A 120 2.69 2.21 11.46
CA ALA A 120 1.87 1.21 10.79
C ALA A 120 2.71 -0.03 10.41
N SER A 121 2.95 -0.93 11.38
CA SER A 121 3.88 -2.05 11.17
C SER A 121 3.52 -2.95 9.99
N LEU A 122 4.53 -3.35 9.20
CA LEU A 122 4.35 -4.26 8.06
C LEU A 122 4.55 -5.74 8.40
N LEU A 123 4.88 -6.07 9.65
CA LEU A 123 5.28 -7.41 10.10
C LEU A 123 4.37 -8.51 9.52
N GLY A 124 4.97 -9.39 8.72
CA GLY A 124 4.33 -10.51 8.04
C GLY A 124 4.01 -10.30 6.58
N GLN A 125 4.15 -9.08 6.06
CA GLN A 125 3.87 -8.73 4.66
C GLN A 125 5.14 -8.44 3.85
N GLU A 126 6.32 -8.82 4.36
CA GLU A 126 7.61 -8.49 3.75
C GLU A 126 7.74 -9.08 2.34
N ALA A 127 7.37 -10.35 2.15
CA ALA A 127 7.45 -11.00 0.84
C ALA A 127 6.56 -10.35 -0.22
N ALA A 128 5.30 -10.02 0.13
CA ALA A 128 4.39 -9.34 -0.75
C ALA A 128 4.97 -7.99 -1.23
N GLN A 129 5.57 -7.22 -0.32
CA GLN A 129 6.14 -5.91 -0.64
C GLN A 129 7.47 -6.00 -1.39
N ILE A 130 8.41 -6.82 -0.92
CA ILE A 130 9.73 -6.95 -1.56
C ILE A 130 9.60 -7.63 -2.92
N GLY A 131 8.80 -8.69 -3.03
CA GLY A 131 8.59 -9.40 -4.29
C GLY A 131 7.95 -8.49 -5.35
N SER A 132 6.88 -7.79 -4.99
CA SER A 132 6.24 -6.85 -5.93
C SER A 132 7.08 -5.61 -6.21
N GLY A 133 7.76 -5.05 -5.21
CA GLY A 133 8.65 -3.89 -5.38
C GLY A 133 9.83 -4.19 -6.30
N ARG A 134 10.48 -5.35 -6.15
CA ARG A 134 11.58 -5.82 -7.02
C ARG A 134 11.12 -6.25 -8.42
N ALA A 135 9.81 -6.43 -8.63
CA ALA A 135 9.26 -6.64 -9.97
C ALA A 135 9.18 -5.34 -10.79
N THR A 136 9.23 -4.17 -10.15
CA THR A 136 9.14 -2.88 -10.84
C THR A 136 10.44 -2.52 -11.55
N ARG A 137 10.33 -1.91 -12.73
CA ARG A 137 11.44 -1.26 -13.46
C ARG A 137 11.69 0.13 -12.89
N GLU A 138 12.85 0.70 -13.15
CA GLU A 138 13.21 2.04 -12.64
C GLU A 138 12.22 3.13 -13.10
N ASP A 139 11.66 3.01 -14.30
CA ASP A 139 10.70 3.95 -14.90
C ASP A 139 9.23 3.68 -14.55
N ASP A 140 8.92 2.57 -13.87
CA ASP A 140 7.58 2.32 -13.34
C ASP A 140 7.24 3.28 -12.21
N TYR A 141 5.96 3.61 -12.07
CA TYR A 141 5.48 4.49 -11.01
C TYR A 141 4.60 3.75 -9.99
N VAL A 142 4.90 3.95 -8.71
CA VAL A 142 4.25 3.26 -7.60
C VAL A 142 3.36 4.21 -6.81
N PHE A 143 2.12 3.79 -6.55
CA PHE A 143 1.17 4.46 -5.66
C PHE A 143 0.93 3.63 -4.39
N PRO A 144 1.53 4.00 -3.25
CA PRO A 144 1.37 3.29 -1.98
C PRO A 144 0.15 3.76 -1.19
N THR A 145 -0.19 3.02 -0.14
CA THR A 145 -0.96 3.52 1.00
C THR A 145 0.00 4.04 2.06
N TYR A 146 -0.15 3.65 3.33
CA TYR A 146 0.68 4.04 4.46
C TYR A 146 1.48 2.88 5.04
N ARG A 147 1.48 1.70 4.40
CA ARG A 147 2.14 0.48 4.92
C ARG A 147 3.17 -0.13 3.97
N GLU A 148 3.40 0.47 2.80
CA GLU A 148 4.29 -0.04 1.77
C GLU A 148 5.77 0.32 2.00
N HIS A 149 6.30 0.09 3.21
CA HIS A 149 7.69 0.45 3.55
C HIS A 149 8.72 -0.41 2.81
N GLY A 150 8.44 -1.69 2.58
CA GLY A 150 9.30 -2.57 1.78
C GLY A 150 9.30 -2.19 0.30
N VAL A 151 8.18 -1.69 -0.22
CA VAL A 151 8.13 -1.19 -1.60
C VAL A 151 8.93 0.11 -1.70
N ALA A 152 8.79 1.02 -0.73
CA ALA A 152 9.59 2.25 -0.66
C ALA A 152 11.11 1.94 -0.63
N TRP A 153 11.50 0.91 0.13
CA TRP A 153 12.87 0.39 0.15
C TRP A 153 13.34 -0.05 -1.23
N CYS A 154 12.54 -0.85 -1.96
CA CYS A 154 12.85 -1.26 -3.33
C CYS A 154 12.96 -0.07 -4.31
N ARG A 155 12.23 1.02 -4.06
CA ARG A 155 12.27 2.27 -4.85
C ARG A 155 13.39 3.23 -4.43
N GLY A 156 14.28 2.82 -3.53
CA GLY A 156 15.43 3.61 -3.10
C GLY A 156 15.06 4.82 -2.24
N VAL A 157 13.88 4.83 -1.62
CA VAL A 157 13.52 5.85 -0.62
C VAL A 157 14.31 5.54 0.65
N ASP A 158 15.06 6.51 1.19
CA ASP A 158 15.71 6.30 2.48
C ASP A 158 14.61 6.02 3.54
N PRO A 159 14.67 4.87 4.25
CA PRO A 159 13.62 4.49 5.19
C PRO A 159 13.39 5.53 6.30
N THR A 160 14.41 6.33 6.65
CA THR A 160 14.28 7.40 7.65
C THR A 160 13.38 8.55 7.17
N ASN A 161 13.27 8.80 5.85
CA ASN A 161 12.37 9.80 5.30
C ASN A 161 10.90 9.44 5.52
N LEU A 162 10.59 8.13 5.61
CA LEU A 162 9.25 7.65 5.91
C LEU A 162 8.82 8.07 7.32
N LEU A 163 9.76 8.08 8.28
CA LEU A 163 9.49 8.36 9.69
C LEU A 163 9.19 9.84 9.96
N GLY A 164 9.60 10.76 9.08
CA GLY A 164 9.33 12.18 9.25
C GLY A 164 7.83 12.50 9.33
N MET A 165 7.02 11.83 8.49
CA MET A 165 5.56 11.97 8.51
C MET A 165 4.97 11.46 9.82
N PHE A 166 5.44 10.30 10.30
CA PHE A 166 4.95 9.66 11.51
C PHE A 166 5.44 10.33 12.80
N ARG A 167 6.56 11.05 12.75
CA ARG A 167 7.02 11.97 13.80
C ARG A 167 6.23 13.28 13.80
N GLY A 168 5.63 13.64 12.66
CA GLY A 168 4.90 14.91 12.50
C GLY A 168 5.81 16.10 12.17
N VAL A 169 6.97 15.86 11.56
CA VAL A 169 7.94 16.91 11.18
C VAL A 169 7.86 17.28 9.70
N ASN A 170 7.14 16.52 8.87
CA ASN A 170 6.86 16.84 7.48
C ASN A 170 5.60 16.12 6.98
N ASN A 171 5.16 16.42 5.74
CA ASN A 171 3.98 15.82 5.11
C ASN A 171 4.34 14.75 4.05
N GLY A 172 5.56 14.19 4.11
CA GLY A 172 6.14 13.35 3.06
C GLY A 172 7.58 13.78 2.79
N GLY A 173 8.54 12.96 3.23
CA GLY A 173 9.96 13.32 3.32
C GLY A 173 10.82 13.02 2.08
N TRP A 174 10.22 12.79 0.92
CA TRP A 174 10.94 12.45 -0.31
C TRP A 174 10.30 13.08 -1.55
N ASP A 175 11.06 13.22 -2.62
CA ASP A 175 10.53 13.63 -3.92
C ASP A 175 9.89 12.41 -4.62
N PRO A 176 8.57 12.39 -4.84
CA PRO A 176 7.92 11.26 -5.45
C PRO A 176 8.35 11.01 -6.91
N ASN A 177 8.81 12.03 -7.63
CA ASN A 177 9.31 11.88 -8.99
C ASN A 177 10.75 11.37 -9.03
N GLY A 178 11.57 11.70 -8.02
CA GLY A 178 12.94 11.20 -7.92
C GLY A 178 13.03 9.69 -7.69
N ASN A 179 12.05 9.11 -7.01
CA ASN A 179 11.99 7.67 -6.72
C ASN A 179 10.94 6.90 -7.56
N ASN A 180 10.12 7.62 -8.34
CA ASN A 180 8.86 7.13 -8.93
C ASN A 180 7.99 6.37 -7.89
N PHE A 181 7.91 6.93 -6.69
CA PHE A 181 7.17 6.38 -5.56
C PHE A 181 6.37 7.51 -4.92
N HIS A 182 5.05 7.49 -5.14
CA HIS A 182 4.16 8.52 -4.64
C HIS A 182 4.24 8.65 -3.12
N LEU A 183 3.89 9.83 -2.60
CA LEU A 183 3.78 10.02 -1.16
C LEU A 183 2.71 9.10 -0.57
N TYR A 184 2.84 8.78 0.72
CA TYR A 184 1.84 7.96 1.40
C TYR A 184 0.46 8.59 1.33
N THR A 185 -0.50 7.79 0.91
CA THR A 185 -1.90 8.19 0.83
C THR A 185 -2.64 7.66 2.06
N ILE A 186 -3.16 8.59 2.87
CA ILE A 186 -3.90 8.28 4.11
C ILE A 186 -5.41 8.08 3.84
N VAL A 187 -5.93 8.71 2.78
CA VAL A 187 -7.34 8.55 2.36
C VAL A 187 -7.50 7.21 1.65
N ILE A 188 -8.10 6.25 2.35
CA ILE A 188 -8.24 4.86 1.90
C ILE A 188 -8.90 4.77 0.53
N GLY A 189 -8.19 4.21 -0.45
CA GLY A 189 -8.72 3.89 -1.78
C GLY A 189 -8.42 4.96 -2.85
N SER A 190 -8.26 6.23 -2.45
CA SER A 190 -8.04 7.34 -3.38
C SER A 190 -6.81 7.18 -4.29
N GLN A 191 -5.74 6.55 -3.79
CA GLN A 191 -4.54 6.28 -4.57
C GLN A 191 -4.79 5.37 -5.78
N ALA A 192 -5.82 4.51 -5.73
CA ALA A 192 -6.17 3.65 -6.87
C ALA A 192 -6.69 4.48 -8.06
N LEU A 193 -7.47 5.54 -7.79
CA LEU A 193 -7.93 6.48 -8.82
C LEU A 193 -6.77 7.32 -9.36
N HIS A 194 -5.90 7.83 -8.48
CA HIS A 194 -4.72 8.59 -8.91
C HIS A 194 -3.79 7.75 -9.78
N ALA A 195 -3.53 6.50 -9.39
CA ALA A 195 -2.74 5.56 -10.19
C ALA A 195 -3.38 5.28 -11.55
N THR A 196 -4.70 5.10 -11.60
CA THR A 196 -5.44 4.89 -12.86
C THR A 196 -5.30 6.09 -13.79
N GLY A 197 -5.48 7.30 -13.27
CA GLY A 197 -5.28 8.55 -14.04
C GLY A 197 -3.85 8.71 -14.53
N TYR A 198 -2.86 8.40 -13.69
CA TYR A 198 -1.45 8.43 -14.06
C TYR A 198 -1.14 7.42 -15.17
N ALA A 199 -1.64 6.18 -15.05
CA ALA A 199 -1.48 5.13 -16.06
C ALA A 199 -2.11 5.51 -17.41
N MET A 200 -3.28 6.15 -17.39
CA MET A 200 -3.88 6.71 -18.60
C MET A 200 -3.00 7.82 -19.21
N GLY A 201 -2.30 8.61 -18.40
CA GLY A 201 -1.30 9.58 -18.84
C GLY A 201 -0.10 8.92 -19.52
N VAL A 202 0.51 7.92 -18.86
CA VAL A 202 1.61 7.10 -19.40
C VAL A 202 1.27 6.54 -20.78
N ALA A 203 0.07 5.96 -20.92
CA ALA A 203 -0.39 5.43 -22.20
C ALA A 203 -0.56 6.53 -23.28
N LYS A 204 -1.00 7.74 -22.90
CA LYS A 204 -1.13 8.88 -23.83
C LYS A 204 0.22 9.45 -24.26
N ASP A 205 1.22 9.38 -23.39
CA ASP A 205 2.59 9.79 -23.69
C ASP A 205 3.32 8.75 -24.55
N GLY A 206 2.74 7.55 -24.73
CA GLY A 206 3.34 6.45 -25.50
C GLY A 206 4.54 5.81 -24.81
N ALA A 207 4.64 5.95 -23.48
CA ALA A 207 5.70 5.34 -22.68
C ALA A 207 5.40 3.86 -22.37
N ASP A 208 6.46 3.07 -22.20
CA ASP A 208 6.39 1.64 -21.84
C ASP A 208 6.46 1.40 -20.32
N SER A 209 6.38 2.46 -19.50
CA SER A 209 6.39 2.31 -18.05
C SER A 209 5.08 1.72 -17.54
N GLY A 210 5.17 0.91 -16.48
CA GLY A 210 4.03 0.37 -15.76
C GLY A 210 3.64 1.25 -14.58
N VAL A 211 2.38 1.15 -14.16
CA VAL A 211 1.91 1.76 -12.91
C VAL A 211 1.43 0.66 -11.97
N ILE A 212 1.76 0.75 -10.69
CA ILE A 212 1.27 -0.19 -9.67
C ILE A 212 0.65 0.58 -8.50
N ALA A 213 -0.56 0.19 -8.11
CA ALA A 213 -1.32 0.77 -7.02
C ALA A 213 -1.52 -0.25 -5.90
N TYR A 214 -1.02 0.07 -4.71
CA TYR A 214 -1.18 -0.77 -3.53
C TYR A 214 -2.41 -0.37 -2.73
N PHE A 215 -3.07 -1.36 -2.12
CA PHE A 215 -4.16 -1.16 -1.17
C PHE A 215 -4.37 -2.40 -0.30
N GLY A 216 -5.05 -2.23 0.84
CA GLY A 216 -5.42 -3.36 1.72
C GLY A 216 -6.79 -3.94 1.42
N ASP A 217 -7.11 -5.10 1.99
CA ASP A 217 -8.43 -5.75 1.90
C ASP A 217 -9.59 -4.80 2.24
N GLY A 218 -9.46 -4.00 3.30
CA GLY A 218 -10.46 -3.00 3.67
C GLY A 218 -10.68 -1.88 2.66
N ALA A 219 -9.64 -1.48 1.93
CA ALA A 219 -9.76 -0.45 0.92
C ALA A 219 -10.60 -0.92 -0.28
N SER A 220 -10.66 -2.23 -0.52
CA SER A 220 -11.46 -2.80 -1.61
C SER A 220 -12.97 -2.51 -1.46
N SER A 221 -13.44 -2.18 -0.26
CA SER A 221 -14.83 -1.79 0.00
C SER A 221 -15.12 -0.31 -0.24
N GLN A 222 -14.12 0.50 -0.57
CA GLN A 222 -14.32 1.91 -0.94
C GLN A 222 -14.79 2.04 -2.39
N GLY A 223 -15.62 3.06 -2.64
CA GLY A 223 -16.10 3.40 -3.99
C GLY A 223 -14.94 3.65 -4.96
N ASP A 224 -13.94 4.42 -4.51
CA ASP A 224 -12.75 4.79 -5.30
C ASP A 224 -12.03 3.59 -5.92
N VAL A 225 -11.88 2.48 -5.19
CA VAL A 225 -11.21 1.28 -5.74
C VAL A 225 -12.06 0.63 -6.83
N SER A 226 -13.39 0.57 -6.63
CA SER A 226 -14.33 0.05 -7.64
C SER A 226 -14.38 0.95 -8.88
N GLU A 227 -14.35 2.27 -8.70
CA GLU A 227 -14.32 3.24 -9.79
C GLU A 227 -13.01 3.16 -10.56
N ALA A 228 -11.87 3.02 -9.87
CA ALA A 228 -10.55 2.82 -10.47
C ALA A 228 -10.53 1.56 -11.35
N PHE A 229 -11.07 0.44 -10.86
CA PHE A 229 -11.19 -0.79 -11.64
C PHE A 229 -12.00 -0.58 -12.93
N ASN A 230 -13.14 0.11 -12.84
CA ASN A 230 -13.97 0.40 -14.00
C ASN A 230 -13.26 1.31 -15.02
N PHE A 231 -12.64 2.40 -14.56
CA PHE A 231 -11.89 3.32 -15.43
C PHE A 231 -10.71 2.61 -16.09
N ALA A 232 -9.89 1.90 -15.31
CA ALA A 232 -8.73 1.19 -15.83
C ALA A 232 -9.11 0.16 -16.91
N ALA A 233 -10.20 -0.58 -16.70
CA ALA A 233 -10.71 -1.54 -17.68
C ALA A 233 -11.19 -0.88 -18.97
N VAL A 234 -12.04 0.16 -18.86
CA VAL A 234 -12.60 0.87 -20.02
C VAL A 234 -11.52 1.55 -20.87
N TYR A 235 -10.50 2.11 -20.22
CA TYR A 235 -9.40 2.79 -20.91
C TYR A 235 -8.21 1.89 -21.23
N ASN A 236 -8.29 0.60 -20.90
CA ASN A 236 -7.18 -0.35 -21.07
C ASN A 236 -5.86 0.19 -20.48
N ALA A 237 -5.96 0.79 -19.28
CA ALA A 237 -4.84 1.50 -18.67
C ALA A 237 -3.74 0.52 -18.20
N PRO A 238 -2.44 0.87 -18.35
CA PRO A 238 -1.31 0.03 -17.94
C PRO A 238 -1.09 0.10 -16.41
N VAL A 239 -2.08 -0.38 -15.64
CA VAL A 239 -2.06 -0.35 -14.17
C VAL A 239 -2.26 -1.73 -13.56
N VAL A 240 -1.40 -2.07 -12.60
CA VAL A 240 -1.53 -3.24 -11.74
C VAL A 240 -2.09 -2.81 -10.39
N PHE A 241 -3.17 -3.45 -9.97
CA PHE A 241 -3.77 -3.27 -8.66
C PHE A 241 -3.23 -4.35 -7.72
N PHE A 242 -2.46 -3.98 -6.71
CA PHE A 242 -1.84 -4.91 -5.77
C PHE A 242 -2.51 -4.82 -4.39
N CYS A 243 -3.41 -5.77 -4.12
CA CYS A 243 -4.12 -5.88 -2.85
C CYS A 243 -3.31 -6.70 -1.84
N GLN A 244 -2.79 -6.05 -0.80
CA GLN A 244 -2.24 -6.73 0.38
C GLN A 244 -3.39 -7.16 1.30
N ASN A 245 -3.91 -8.36 1.07
CA ASN A 245 -4.98 -8.92 1.90
C ASN A 245 -4.37 -9.53 3.16
N ASN A 246 -4.42 -8.78 4.26
CA ASN A 246 -3.82 -9.17 5.53
C ASN A 246 -4.85 -9.65 6.58
N GLN A 247 -6.05 -9.97 6.08
CA GLN A 247 -7.20 -10.53 6.79
C GLN A 247 -8.00 -9.55 7.65
N TRP A 248 -7.51 -8.32 7.88
CA TRP A 248 -8.08 -7.40 8.86
C TRP A 248 -8.00 -5.92 8.46
N ALA A 249 -9.18 -5.31 8.24
CA ALA A 249 -9.34 -3.86 8.13
C ALA A 249 -9.51 -3.23 9.52
N ILE A 250 -8.40 -2.83 10.14
CA ILE A 250 -8.32 -2.46 11.56
C ILE A 250 -8.74 -3.66 12.42
N SER A 251 -10.02 -3.71 12.82
CA SER A 251 -10.65 -4.76 13.62
C SER A 251 -11.74 -5.52 12.87
N GLU A 252 -12.05 -5.13 11.64
CA GLU A 252 -13.06 -5.80 10.81
C GLU A 252 -12.40 -6.92 10.00
N SER A 253 -12.89 -8.15 10.16
CA SER A 253 -12.37 -9.31 9.45
C SER A 253 -12.83 -9.34 7.99
N ASN A 254 -12.06 -10.02 7.15
CA ASN A 254 -12.41 -10.25 5.74
C ASN A 254 -13.83 -10.77 5.52
N GLU A 255 -14.29 -11.70 6.35
CA GLU A 255 -15.63 -12.31 6.21
C GLU A 255 -16.78 -11.29 6.31
N LYS A 256 -16.54 -10.19 7.01
CA LYS A 256 -17.47 -9.07 7.13
C LYS A 256 -17.21 -7.98 6.10
N GLN A 257 -16.01 -7.93 5.54
CA GLN A 257 -15.61 -6.94 4.54
C GLN A 257 -16.04 -7.33 3.12
N THR A 258 -15.85 -8.59 2.72
CA THR A 258 -16.17 -9.09 1.38
C THR A 258 -16.74 -10.50 1.44
N ARG A 259 -17.64 -10.84 0.51
CA ARG A 259 -18.21 -12.19 0.40
C ARG A 259 -17.43 -13.09 -0.55
N VAL A 260 -16.73 -12.49 -1.51
CA VAL A 260 -15.95 -13.21 -2.52
C VAL A 260 -14.46 -12.95 -2.29
N PRO A 261 -13.59 -13.91 -2.61
CA PRO A 261 -12.18 -13.67 -2.87
C PRO A 261 -11.92 -12.35 -3.61
N LEU A 262 -10.99 -11.53 -3.11
CA LEU A 262 -10.79 -10.19 -3.68
C LEU A 262 -10.30 -10.25 -5.12
N TYR A 263 -9.41 -11.19 -5.47
CA TYR A 263 -8.95 -11.38 -6.84
C TYR A 263 -10.11 -11.63 -7.83
N GLN A 264 -11.18 -12.31 -7.42
CA GLN A 264 -12.32 -12.61 -8.29
C GLN A 264 -13.14 -11.36 -8.64
N ARG A 265 -13.02 -10.27 -7.87
CA ARG A 265 -13.75 -9.03 -8.17
C ARG A 265 -13.34 -8.42 -9.49
N ALA A 266 -12.07 -8.59 -9.91
CA ALA A 266 -11.59 -8.12 -11.20
C ALA A 266 -12.40 -8.67 -12.39
N GLN A 267 -12.90 -9.91 -12.29
CA GLN A 267 -13.73 -10.53 -13.31
C GLN A 267 -15.02 -9.74 -13.58
N GLY A 268 -15.61 -9.13 -12.53
CA GLY A 268 -16.80 -8.29 -12.65
C GLY A 268 -16.56 -6.99 -13.41
N PHE A 269 -15.31 -6.54 -13.53
CA PHE A 269 -14.90 -5.36 -14.30
C PHE A 269 -14.26 -5.73 -15.65
N GLY A 270 -14.13 -7.03 -15.96
CA GLY A 270 -13.65 -7.51 -17.25
C GLY A 270 -12.13 -7.60 -17.41
N PHE A 271 -11.37 -7.73 -16.33
CA PHE A 271 -9.90 -7.92 -16.38
C PHE A 271 -9.44 -9.03 -15.42
N PRO A 272 -8.23 -9.61 -15.60
CA PRO A 272 -7.82 -10.76 -14.82
C PRO A 272 -7.48 -10.37 -13.37
N GLY A 273 -7.80 -11.29 -12.46
CA GLY A 273 -7.34 -11.25 -11.08
C GLY A 273 -6.63 -12.54 -10.73
N VAL A 274 -5.53 -12.43 -9.99
CA VAL A 274 -4.71 -13.56 -9.54
C VAL A 274 -4.50 -13.46 -8.04
N ARG A 275 -4.65 -14.57 -7.32
CA ARG A 275 -4.29 -14.66 -5.92
C ARG A 275 -2.95 -15.34 -5.76
N VAL A 276 -2.10 -14.79 -4.90
CA VAL A 276 -0.75 -15.31 -4.61
C VAL A 276 -0.59 -15.55 -3.12
N ASP A 277 0.23 -16.52 -2.73
CA ASP A 277 0.74 -16.60 -1.35
C ASP A 277 1.59 -15.35 -1.09
N GLY A 278 1.05 -14.40 -0.33
CA GLY A 278 1.74 -13.14 -0.03
C GLY A 278 2.95 -13.32 0.89
N ASN A 279 3.15 -14.50 1.47
CA ASN A 279 4.33 -14.85 2.25
C ASN A 279 5.37 -15.64 1.42
N ASP A 280 5.10 -15.83 0.13
CA ASP A 280 6.05 -16.33 -0.85
C ASP A 280 6.56 -15.18 -1.72
N VAL A 281 7.82 -14.79 -1.50
CA VAL A 281 8.42 -13.67 -2.23
C VAL A 281 8.61 -13.97 -3.70
N LEU A 282 8.82 -15.23 -4.09
CA LEU A 282 9.03 -15.62 -5.47
C LEU A 282 7.71 -15.65 -6.23
N ALA A 283 6.65 -16.16 -5.60
CA ALA A 283 5.32 -16.08 -6.19
C ALA A 283 4.87 -14.61 -6.34
N SER A 284 5.10 -13.78 -5.31
CA SER A 284 4.78 -12.34 -5.36
C SER A 284 5.56 -11.63 -6.47
N LEU A 285 6.85 -11.92 -6.64
CA LEU A 285 7.70 -11.42 -7.72
C LEU A 285 7.18 -11.86 -9.10
N ALA A 286 6.95 -13.17 -9.28
CA ALA A 286 6.51 -13.76 -10.54
C ALA A 286 5.19 -13.19 -11.04
N VAL A 287 4.16 -13.16 -10.17
CA VAL A 287 2.83 -12.67 -10.54
C VAL A 287 2.87 -11.16 -10.81
N THR A 288 3.70 -10.40 -10.09
CA THR A 288 3.85 -8.97 -10.35
C THR A 288 4.56 -8.69 -11.67
N ARG A 289 5.63 -9.44 -12.00
CA ARG A 289 6.29 -9.37 -13.31
C ARG A 289 5.31 -9.67 -14.44
N TRP A 290 4.53 -10.75 -14.33
CA TRP A 290 3.47 -11.09 -15.28
C TRP A 290 2.46 -9.96 -15.47
N ALA A 291 1.95 -9.38 -14.37
CA ALA A 291 0.95 -8.33 -14.42
C ALA A 291 1.48 -7.03 -15.04
N LEU A 292 2.70 -6.64 -14.67
CA LEU A 292 3.33 -5.44 -15.24
C LEU A 292 3.66 -5.65 -16.72
N ASP A 293 4.16 -6.81 -17.13
CA ASP A 293 4.42 -7.11 -18.53
C ASP A 293 3.13 -7.14 -19.36
N ARG A 294 2.03 -7.67 -18.80
CA ARG A 294 0.69 -7.59 -19.41
C ARG A 294 0.25 -6.14 -19.61
N ALA A 295 0.39 -5.31 -18.57
CA ALA A 295 0.02 -3.91 -18.61
C ALA A 295 0.79 -3.16 -19.71
N ARG A 296 2.11 -3.37 -19.80
CA ARG A 296 2.99 -2.77 -20.82
C ARG A 296 2.66 -3.19 -22.25
N ARG A 297 2.28 -4.45 -22.46
CA ARG A 297 1.81 -4.95 -23.77
C ARG A 297 0.44 -4.42 -24.18
N GLY A 298 -0.17 -3.54 -23.39
CA GLY A 298 -1.47 -2.95 -23.69
C GLY A 298 -2.60 -3.97 -23.57
N GLU A 299 -2.46 -4.97 -22.71
CA GLU A 299 -3.51 -5.96 -22.43
C GLU A 299 -4.41 -5.57 -21.25
N GLY A 300 -4.27 -4.32 -20.78
CA GLY A 300 -5.10 -3.71 -19.75
C GLY A 300 -4.66 -4.03 -18.32
N PRO A 301 -5.50 -3.68 -17.34
CA PRO A 301 -5.15 -3.83 -15.94
C PRO A 301 -5.15 -5.29 -15.47
N ALA A 302 -4.52 -5.52 -14.32
CA ALA A 302 -4.59 -6.79 -13.60
C ALA A 302 -4.73 -6.54 -12.09
N LEU A 303 -5.45 -7.44 -11.39
CA LEU A 303 -5.53 -7.44 -9.93
C LEU A 303 -4.67 -8.57 -9.36
N ILE A 304 -3.81 -8.27 -8.41
CA ILE A 304 -3.08 -9.24 -7.61
C ILE A 304 -3.62 -9.17 -6.18
N GLU A 305 -4.11 -10.28 -5.65
CA GLU A 305 -4.40 -10.43 -4.22
C GLU A 305 -3.26 -11.21 -3.56
N ALA A 306 -2.38 -10.49 -2.85
CA ALA A 306 -1.40 -11.10 -1.97
C ALA A 306 -2.10 -11.53 -0.68
N PHE A 307 -2.34 -12.84 -0.55
CA PHE A 307 -2.96 -13.43 0.62
C PHE A 307 -1.90 -13.61 1.71
N THR A 308 -1.91 -12.71 2.70
CA THR A 308 -0.90 -12.59 3.75
C THR A 308 -1.58 -12.31 5.10
N TYR A 309 -0.81 -11.94 6.12
CA TYR A 309 -1.31 -11.65 7.45
C TYR A 309 -0.52 -10.56 8.15
N ARG A 310 -1.24 -9.64 8.80
CA ARG A 310 -0.65 -8.59 9.62
C ARG A 310 -0.40 -9.14 11.01
N MET A 311 0.80 -9.65 11.26
CA MET A 311 1.14 -10.22 12.58
C MET A 311 1.20 -9.17 13.69
N GLY A 312 1.47 -7.91 13.34
CA GLY A 312 1.40 -6.77 14.25
C GLY A 312 -0.01 -6.21 14.50
N ALA A 313 -0.10 -5.18 15.35
CA ALA A 313 -1.30 -4.36 15.51
C ALA A 313 -1.66 -3.61 14.21
N HIS A 314 -2.87 -3.05 14.08
CA HIS A 314 -3.20 -2.20 12.94
C HIS A 314 -2.24 -1.02 12.84
N THR A 315 -2.12 -0.27 13.92
CA THR A 315 -1.07 0.70 14.15
C THR A 315 -0.64 0.56 15.61
N THR A 316 0.37 1.30 16.02
CA THR A 316 0.78 1.36 17.42
C THR A 316 -0.29 1.90 18.38
N SER A 317 -1.39 2.44 17.86
CA SER A 317 -2.55 2.90 18.66
C SER A 317 -3.67 1.87 18.78
N ASP A 318 -3.47 0.66 18.24
CA ASP A 318 -4.47 -0.42 18.21
C ASP A 318 -4.08 -1.59 19.13
N ASP A 319 -5.09 -2.33 19.60
CA ASP A 319 -4.94 -3.53 20.42
C ASP A 319 -5.58 -4.76 19.75
N PRO A 320 -4.78 -5.63 19.09
CA PRO A 320 -5.29 -6.83 18.42
C PRO A 320 -5.98 -7.83 19.33
N SER A 321 -5.61 -7.91 20.61
CA SER A 321 -6.13 -8.93 21.53
C SER A 321 -7.64 -8.83 21.74
N ARG A 322 -8.24 -7.69 21.36
CA ARG A 322 -9.67 -7.41 21.46
C ARG A 322 -10.50 -8.05 20.35
N TYR A 323 -9.88 -8.45 19.24
CA TYR A 323 -10.62 -8.91 18.06
C TYR A 323 -9.95 -10.05 17.28
N ARG A 324 -8.72 -10.45 17.62
CA ARG A 324 -7.99 -11.57 17.01
C ARG A 324 -7.67 -12.65 18.04
N HIS A 325 -7.70 -13.90 17.60
CA HIS A 325 -7.28 -15.04 18.41
C HIS A 325 -5.79 -15.31 18.23
N ASP A 326 -5.10 -15.68 19.31
CA ASP A 326 -3.66 -15.97 19.28
C ASP A 326 -3.32 -17.17 18.37
N ASP A 327 -4.21 -18.15 18.26
CA ASP A 327 -4.04 -19.33 17.38
C ASP A 327 -3.89 -18.93 15.90
N GLU A 328 -4.62 -17.90 15.46
CA GLU A 328 -4.52 -17.38 14.09
C GLU A 328 -3.13 -16.79 13.87
N ARG A 329 -2.64 -15.97 14.80
CA ARG A 329 -1.29 -15.40 14.73
C ARG A 329 -0.23 -16.49 14.71
N ALA A 330 -0.31 -17.50 15.59
CA ALA A 330 0.66 -18.59 15.64
C ALA A 330 0.72 -19.39 14.32
N ALA A 331 -0.44 -19.63 13.69
CA ALA A 331 -0.50 -20.29 12.39
C ALA A 331 0.17 -19.48 11.26
N TRP A 332 0.17 -18.15 11.35
CA TRP A 332 0.83 -17.26 10.40
C TRP A 332 2.31 -17.03 10.70
N GLU A 333 2.73 -17.07 11.97
CA GLU A 333 4.15 -17.10 12.35
C GLU A 333 4.87 -18.32 11.76
N ALA A 334 4.20 -19.48 11.72
CA ALA A 334 4.72 -20.68 11.05
C ALA A 334 4.92 -20.50 9.53
N LYS A 335 4.32 -19.45 8.94
CA LYS A 335 4.41 -19.10 7.53
C LYS A 335 5.26 -17.84 7.29
N ASP A 336 6.13 -17.45 8.23
CA ASP A 336 6.96 -16.26 8.11
C ASP A 336 7.75 -16.26 6.78
N PRO A 337 7.62 -15.19 5.95
CA PRO A 337 8.28 -15.13 4.65
C PRO A 337 9.81 -15.16 4.69
N ILE A 338 10.42 -14.63 5.76
CA ILE A 338 11.89 -14.63 5.92
C ILE A 338 12.38 -16.03 6.27
N LEU A 339 11.72 -16.72 7.22
CA LEU A 339 12.09 -18.10 7.54
C LEU A 339 11.90 -19.02 6.34
N ARG A 340 10.85 -18.80 5.56
CA ARG A 340 10.60 -19.53 4.31
C ARG A 340 11.77 -19.41 3.33
N LEU A 341 12.18 -18.20 2.98
CA LEU A 341 13.28 -18.01 2.02
C LEU A 341 14.63 -18.41 2.62
N ARG A 342 14.84 -18.23 3.93
CA ARG A 342 16.05 -18.72 4.61
C ARG A 342 16.24 -20.22 4.42
N ARG A 343 15.19 -21.01 4.69
CA ARG A 343 15.22 -22.48 4.53
C ARG A 343 15.58 -22.86 3.10
N PHE A 344 15.00 -22.18 2.11
CA PHE A 344 15.32 -22.41 0.70
C PHE A 344 16.79 -22.06 0.38
N LEU A 345 17.31 -20.93 0.87
CA LEU A 345 18.69 -20.52 0.66
C LEU A 345 19.69 -21.53 1.27
N GLU A 346 19.39 -22.03 2.47
CA GLU A 346 20.19 -23.03 3.17
C GLU A 346 20.16 -24.39 2.44
N SER A 347 18.97 -24.88 2.06
CA SER A 347 18.80 -26.18 1.39
C SER A 347 19.38 -26.20 -0.02
N ALA A 348 19.31 -25.09 -0.74
CA ALA A 348 19.88 -24.95 -2.08
C ALA A 348 21.38 -24.56 -2.07
N HIS A 349 22.01 -24.44 -0.90
CA HIS A 349 23.39 -23.98 -0.73
C HIS A 349 23.67 -22.63 -1.42
N HIS A 350 22.69 -21.73 -1.36
CA HIS A 350 22.78 -20.38 -1.91
C HIS A 350 23.16 -19.33 -0.86
N ALA A 351 23.22 -19.69 0.42
CA ALA A 351 23.78 -18.86 1.48
C ALA A 351 24.46 -19.73 2.53
N ASP A 352 25.43 -19.15 3.25
CA ASP A 352 26.11 -19.78 4.36
C ASP A 352 25.97 -18.94 5.65
N GLU A 353 26.52 -19.44 6.75
CA GLU A 353 26.51 -18.72 8.04
C GLU A 353 27.19 -17.35 7.96
N GLY A 354 28.19 -17.18 7.08
CA GLY A 354 28.89 -15.91 6.88
C GLY A 354 27.95 -14.84 6.35
N PHE A 355 27.21 -15.15 5.29
CA PHE A 355 26.18 -14.25 4.74
C PHE A 355 25.15 -13.83 5.79
N PHE A 356 24.64 -14.78 6.58
CA PHE A 356 23.65 -14.46 7.62
C PHE A 356 24.22 -13.61 8.74
N ALA A 357 25.47 -13.84 9.15
CA ALA A 357 26.15 -13.05 10.18
C ALA A 357 26.44 -11.61 9.71
N GLU A 358 26.86 -11.43 8.46
CA GLU A 358 27.07 -10.10 7.87
C GLU A 358 25.76 -9.31 7.81
N LEU A 359 24.67 -9.96 7.38
CA LEU A 359 23.36 -9.32 7.30
C LEU A 359 22.79 -8.97 8.69
N GLU A 360 23.06 -9.76 9.71
CA GLU A 360 22.70 -9.41 11.08
C GLU A 360 23.45 -8.16 11.55
N ALA A 361 24.75 -8.07 11.29
CA ALA A 361 25.55 -6.88 11.62
C ALA A 361 25.07 -5.63 10.86
N GLU A 362 24.68 -5.79 9.60
CA GLU A 362 24.08 -4.73 8.80
C GLU A 362 22.73 -4.28 9.37
N SER A 363 21.88 -5.23 9.76
CA SER A 363 20.58 -4.97 10.38
C SER A 363 20.74 -4.16 11.67
N GLU A 364 21.69 -4.53 12.53
CA GLU A 364 21.98 -3.77 13.75
C GLU A 364 22.53 -2.37 13.48
N THR A 365 23.34 -2.22 12.43
CA THR A 365 23.82 -0.90 11.98
C THR A 365 22.66 -0.02 11.51
N LEU A 366 21.72 -0.59 10.73
CA LEU A 366 20.52 0.11 10.29
C LEU A 366 19.64 0.54 11.47
N GLY A 367 19.40 -0.35 12.44
CA GLY A 367 18.60 -0.03 13.63
C GLY A 367 19.20 1.14 14.43
N LYS A 368 20.52 1.15 14.63
CA LYS A 368 21.23 2.27 15.29
C LYS A 368 21.06 3.57 14.50
N ARG A 369 21.31 3.54 13.19
CA ARG A 369 21.16 4.71 12.30
C ARG A 369 19.76 5.30 12.38
N VAL A 370 18.72 4.46 12.28
CA VAL A 370 17.32 4.90 12.32
C VAL A 370 17.02 5.61 13.64
N ARG A 371 17.47 5.07 14.76
CA ARG A 371 17.30 5.67 16.09
C ARG A 371 17.99 7.03 16.21
N GLU A 372 19.24 7.12 15.76
CA GLU A 372 20.02 8.35 15.80
C GLU A 372 19.38 9.44 14.94
N VAL A 373 18.99 9.10 13.70
CA VAL A 373 18.35 10.05 12.78
C VAL A 373 17.03 10.57 13.33
N VAL A 374 16.14 9.69 13.81
CA VAL A 374 14.83 10.12 14.33
C VAL A 374 14.96 11.06 15.53
N ARG A 375 15.85 10.74 16.48
CA ARG A 375 16.09 11.61 17.64
C ARG A 375 16.71 12.95 17.28
N ALA A 376 17.46 13.00 16.19
CA ALA A 376 18.08 14.21 15.68
C ALA A 376 17.19 14.99 14.69
N MET A 377 15.98 14.50 14.36
CA MET A 377 15.08 15.21 13.46
C MET A 377 14.66 16.54 14.10
N PRO A 378 14.86 17.67 13.41
CA PRO A 378 14.44 18.96 13.92
C PRO A 378 12.92 19.06 13.92
N ASP A 379 12.40 19.92 14.79
CA ASP A 379 11.01 20.35 14.70
C ASP A 379 10.76 21.04 13.35
N PRO A 380 9.55 20.92 12.77
CA PRO A 380 9.24 21.59 11.52
C PRO A 380 9.34 23.11 11.68
N ASP A 381 9.78 23.80 10.63
CA ASP A 381 9.65 25.25 10.59
C ASP A 381 8.15 25.61 10.73
N ARG A 382 7.83 26.43 11.73
CA ARG A 382 6.46 26.90 11.99
C ARG A 382 5.83 27.60 10.77
N PHE A 383 6.63 28.14 9.85
CA PHE A 383 6.13 28.74 8.61
C PHE A 383 5.91 27.74 7.48
N ALA A 384 6.37 26.48 7.61
CA ALA A 384 6.22 25.45 6.59
C ALA A 384 4.75 25.15 6.24
N ILE A 385 3.80 25.44 7.15
CA ILE A 385 2.36 25.27 6.91
C ILE A 385 1.82 26.17 5.78
N PHE A 386 2.53 27.25 5.43
CA PHE A 386 2.18 28.17 4.35
C PHE A 386 2.91 27.86 3.04
N GLU A 387 3.86 26.92 3.06
CA GLU A 387 4.65 26.57 1.89
C GLU A 387 3.94 25.51 1.05
N ASN A 388 4.17 25.53 -0.27
CA ASN A 388 3.67 24.52 -1.22
C ASN A 388 2.13 24.37 -1.29
N VAL A 389 1.37 25.37 -0.82
CA VAL A 389 -0.11 25.38 -0.95
C VAL A 389 -0.53 25.63 -2.40
N TYR A 390 0.18 26.53 -3.08
CA TYR A 390 0.03 26.86 -4.49
C TYR A 390 1.41 26.89 -5.16
N ALA A 391 1.46 26.73 -6.49
CA ALA A 391 2.71 26.78 -7.24
C ALA A 391 3.37 28.16 -7.25
N ASP A 392 2.56 29.21 -7.19
CA ASP A 392 2.96 30.62 -7.08
C ASP A 392 2.38 31.23 -5.78
N GLY A 393 2.77 32.46 -5.44
CA GLY A 393 2.22 33.18 -4.29
C GLY A 393 0.70 33.36 -4.36
N HIS A 394 0.02 33.30 -3.21
CA HIS A 394 -1.42 33.43 -3.10
C HIS A 394 -1.77 34.48 -2.05
N ALA A 395 -2.44 35.56 -2.47
CA ALA A 395 -2.64 36.75 -1.64
C ALA A 395 -3.24 36.46 -0.24
N LEU A 396 -4.21 35.55 -0.14
CA LEU A 396 -4.79 35.18 1.17
C LEU A 396 -3.81 34.37 2.03
N VAL A 397 -3.02 33.48 1.42
CA VAL A 397 -2.02 32.67 2.16
C VAL A 397 -0.89 33.58 2.65
N ASP A 398 -0.48 34.55 1.83
CA ASP A 398 0.51 35.56 2.19
C ASP A 398 0.03 36.46 3.33
N GLU A 399 -1.25 36.86 3.30
CA GLU A 399 -1.89 37.61 4.38
C GLU A 399 -1.92 36.79 5.69
N GLU A 400 -2.39 35.55 5.63
CA GLU A 400 -2.42 34.63 6.80
C GLU A 400 -1.01 34.37 7.34
N ARG A 401 -0.01 34.21 6.46
CA ARG A 401 1.40 34.06 6.84
C ARG A 401 1.91 35.29 7.59
N ALA A 402 1.59 36.50 7.13
CA ALA A 402 1.96 37.73 7.79
C ALA A 402 1.24 37.91 9.15
N GLN A 403 -0.04 37.56 9.22
CA GLN A 403 -0.80 37.56 10.48
C GLN A 403 -0.21 36.57 11.48
N PHE A 404 0.18 35.36 11.04
CA PHE A 404 0.84 34.37 11.89
C PHE A 404 2.21 34.85 12.37
N ALA A 405 3.00 35.51 11.51
CA ALA A 405 4.26 36.12 11.90
C ALA A 405 4.08 37.19 12.99
N ALA A 406 3.07 38.06 12.84
CA ALA A 406 2.74 39.08 13.83
C ALA A 406 2.26 38.46 15.15
N TYR A 407 1.43 37.41 15.10
CA TYR A 407 1.01 36.65 16.27
C TYR A 407 2.20 36.05 17.03
N GLN A 408 3.13 35.40 16.31
CA GLN A 408 4.34 34.83 16.91
C GLN A 408 5.22 35.91 17.56
N ALA A 409 5.39 37.06 16.90
CA ALA A 409 6.16 38.19 17.45
C ALA A 409 5.54 38.76 18.73
N SER A 410 4.21 38.72 18.88
CA SER A 410 3.53 39.22 20.07
C SER A 410 3.90 38.49 21.37
N PHE A 411 4.34 37.22 21.29
CA PHE A 411 4.83 36.48 22.46
C PHE A 411 6.24 36.87 22.85
N ALA A 412 7.10 37.23 21.89
CA ALA A 412 8.45 37.72 22.18
C ALA A 412 8.41 39.10 22.87
N GLU A 413 7.40 39.93 22.57
CA GLU A 413 7.15 41.18 23.28
C GLU A 413 6.55 40.96 24.69
N ALA A 414 5.76 39.91 24.89
CA ALA A 414 5.17 39.55 26.17
C ALA A 414 6.16 38.89 27.16
N GLU A 415 7.21 38.23 26.65
CA GLU A 415 8.33 37.71 27.45
C GLU A 415 9.36 38.79 27.84
N GLY A 416 9.07 40.06 27.56
CA GLY A 416 9.83 41.23 28.02
C GLY A 416 9.71 41.48 29.53
N VAL A 417 10.33 40.60 30.32
CA VAL A 417 11.07 40.92 31.56
C VAL A 417 12.56 40.82 31.26
#